data_AF-A0ABC9C654-F1
#
_entry.id   AF-A0ABC9C654-F1
#
_cell.length_a   1.000
_cell.length_b   1.000
_cell.length_c   1.000
_cell.angle_alpha   90.00
_cell.angle_beta   90.00
_cell.angle_gamma   90.00
#
_symmetry.space_group_name_H-M   'P 1'
#
loop_
_entity.id
_entity.type
_entity.pdbx_description
1 polymer ?
#
loop_
_entity_poly.entity_id
_entity_poly.type
_entity_poly.pdbx_seq_one_letter_code
_entity_poly.pdbx_strand_id
1 'polypeptide(L)'
;MVVSLGLSLKSQDLTALFLAVRLYCSFVMEYDIHTILDTATLAATLFVIYMIRFKLRSTYMLDKDNFKLYYVIVPCVVLTTFAHPTTSHNIVNRLCWAFCVYLEAVSVLPQLRLMQNTKIVEPFTAHYVFALGVARFLSCAHWVLQVLDTRGRLLTALGYGLWPSMVLLSEIVQTFILADFCYYYVKSVFGGQLVLRLPSGVV
;
A
#
# COMPACT_ATOMS: atom_id res chain seq x y z
N MET A 1 3.31 27.46 -6.70
CA MET A 1 4.18 27.05 -5.57
C MET A 1 3.75 25.64 -5.17
N VAL A 2 4.48 24.60 -5.58
CA VAL A 2 4.12 23.21 -5.24
C VAL A 2 4.55 22.99 -3.79
N VAL A 3 3.60 22.72 -2.90
CA VAL A 3 3.88 22.42 -1.49
C VAL A 3 3.69 20.92 -1.29
N SER A 4 4.64 20.25 -0.62
CA SER A 4 4.57 18.82 -0.27
C SER A 4 3.75 18.56 1.01
N LEU A 5 2.90 19.52 1.39
CA LEU A 5 2.10 19.53 2.61
C LEU A 5 1.19 18.29 2.63
N GLY A 6 1.50 17.34 3.51
CA GLY A 6 0.64 16.18 3.77
C GLY A 6 1.03 14.86 3.11
N LEU A 7 2.15 14.77 2.39
CA LEU A 7 2.71 13.47 1.93
C LEU A 7 3.77 12.93 2.90
N SER A 8 3.63 11.67 3.30
CA SER A 8 4.57 10.94 4.16
C SER A 8 5.69 10.35 3.32
N LEU A 9 6.91 10.83 3.54
CA LEU A 9 8.12 10.28 2.92
C LEU A 9 8.28 8.80 3.29
N LYS A 10 7.91 8.44 4.53
CA LYS A 10 7.99 7.06 5.02
C LYS A 10 7.08 6.11 4.25
N SER A 11 5.85 6.53 3.93
CA SER A 11 4.95 5.72 3.09
C SER A 11 5.49 5.59 1.66
N GLN A 12 6.08 6.65 1.10
CA GLN A 12 6.71 6.59 -0.23
C GLN A 12 7.94 5.66 -0.24
N ASP A 13 8.80 5.71 0.79
CA ASP A 13 9.96 4.82 0.92
C ASP A 13 9.52 3.34 1.03
N LEU A 14 8.46 3.05 1.80
CA LEU A 14 7.86 1.71 1.87
C LEU A 14 7.26 1.28 0.52
N THR A 15 6.66 2.23 -0.21
CA THR A 15 6.06 1.99 -1.52
C THR A 15 7.11 1.63 -2.56
N ALA A 16 8.20 2.40 -2.61
CA ALA A 16 9.34 2.10 -3.46
C ALA A 16 9.96 0.73 -3.10
N LEU A 17 10.05 0.39 -1.82
CA LEU A 17 10.60 -0.89 -1.37
C LEU A 17 9.77 -2.08 -1.88
N PHE A 18 8.45 -2.10 -1.64
CA PHE A 18 7.64 -3.24 -2.10
C PHE A 18 7.56 -3.31 -3.63
N LEU A 19 7.50 -2.17 -4.33
CA LEU A 19 7.50 -2.14 -5.80
C LEU A 19 8.81 -2.64 -6.39
N ALA A 20 9.96 -2.30 -5.79
CA ALA A 20 11.26 -2.80 -6.22
C ALA A 20 11.35 -4.33 -6.06
N VAL A 21 10.89 -4.86 -4.92
CA VAL A 21 10.86 -6.31 -4.68
C VAL A 21 9.87 -6.99 -5.62
N ARG A 22 8.70 -6.40 -5.85
CA ARG A 22 7.71 -6.92 -6.81
C ARG A 22 8.25 -6.96 -8.22
N LEU A 23 8.89 -5.88 -8.67
CA LEU A 23 9.48 -5.81 -10.01
C LEU A 23 10.57 -6.89 -10.18
N TYR A 24 11.41 -7.09 -9.17
CA TYR A 24 12.36 -8.21 -9.14
C TYR A 24 11.65 -9.57 -9.26
N CYS A 25 10.59 -9.79 -8.47
CA CYS A 25 9.82 -11.03 -8.54
C CYS A 25 9.18 -11.21 -9.92
N SER A 26 8.64 -10.15 -10.52
CA SER A 26 8.08 -10.18 -11.88
C SER A 26 9.14 -10.61 -12.88
N PHE A 27 10.30 -9.94 -12.96
CA PHE A 27 11.36 -10.33 -13.90
C PHE A 27 11.83 -11.79 -13.75
N VAL A 28 11.81 -12.33 -12.53
CA VAL A 28 12.33 -13.68 -12.24
C VAL A 28 11.26 -14.77 -12.33
N MET A 29 9.99 -14.44 -12.08
CA MET A 29 8.88 -15.40 -12.02
C MET A 29 7.90 -15.25 -13.20
N GLU A 30 7.62 -14.04 -13.69
CA GLU A 30 6.58 -13.75 -14.69
C GLU A 30 6.96 -12.60 -15.66
N TYR A 31 7.11 -12.90 -16.95
CA TYR A 31 7.28 -11.90 -18.01
C TYR A 31 5.93 -11.34 -18.47
N ASP A 32 5.22 -10.62 -17.60
CA ASP A 32 3.90 -10.07 -17.93
C ASP A 32 3.88 -8.53 -18.02
N ILE A 33 2.81 -7.99 -18.60
CA ILE A 33 2.52 -6.56 -18.79
C ILE A 33 2.51 -5.79 -17.45
N HIS A 34 2.27 -6.48 -16.34
CA HIS A 34 2.40 -5.97 -14.98
C HIS A 34 3.80 -5.41 -14.69
N THR A 35 4.85 -5.96 -15.30
CA THR A 35 6.23 -5.47 -15.19
C THR A 35 6.36 -4.01 -15.65
N ILE A 36 5.66 -3.63 -16.72
CA ILE A 36 5.69 -2.26 -17.27
C ILE A 36 4.99 -1.30 -16.31
N LEU A 37 3.82 -1.69 -15.80
CA LEU A 37 3.05 -0.87 -14.85
C LEU A 37 3.82 -0.67 -13.54
N ASP A 38 4.42 -1.73 -13.00
CA ASP A 38 5.23 -1.67 -11.78
C ASP A 38 6.47 -0.81 -11.97
N THR A 39 7.15 -0.91 -13.13
CA THR A 39 8.29 -0.06 -13.46
C THR A 39 7.89 1.42 -13.53
N ALA A 40 6.79 1.74 -14.22
CA ALA A 40 6.30 3.11 -14.32
C ALA A 40 5.92 3.68 -12.95
N THR A 41 5.26 2.88 -12.11
CA THR A 41 4.86 3.27 -10.76
C THR A 41 6.06 3.47 -9.85
N LEU A 42 7.08 2.59 -9.94
CA LEU A 42 8.33 2.74 -9.19
C LEU A 42 9.08 4.02 -9.60
N ALA A 43 9.21 4.28 -10.90
CA ALA A 43 9.86 5.49 -11.40
C ALA A 43 9.16 6.78 -10.90
N ALA A 44 7.83 6.82 -10.95
CA ALA A 44 7.05 7.92 -10.41
C ALA A 44 7.25 8.09 -8.88
N THR A 45 7.27 6.98 -8.14
CA THR A 45 7.48 6.99 -6.68
C THR A 45 8.88 7.51 -6.32
N LEU A 46 9.92 7.05 -7.02
CA LEU A 46 11.30 7.53 -6.84
C LEU A 46 11.44 9.02 -7.18
N PHE A 47 10.74 9.49 -8.21
CA PHE A 47 10.69 10.91 -8.54
C PHE A 47 10.05 11.74 -7.42
N VAL A 48 8.94 11.27 -6.83
CA VAL A 48 8.31 11.93 -5.67
C VAL A 48 9.25 11.96 -4.47
N ILE A 49 9.93 10.84 -4.16
CA ILE A 49 10.93 10.78 -3.08
C ILE A 49 12.05 11.79 -3.33
N TYR A 50 12.58 11.86 -4.56
CA TYR A 50 13.59 12.84 -4.94
C TYR A 50 13.11 14.28 -4.73
N MET A 51 11.90 14.59 -5.17
CA MET A 51 11.30 15.92 -5.02
C MET A 51 11.16 16.30 -3.53
N ILE A 52 10.70 15.38 -2.67
CA ILE A 52 10.57 15.62 -1.22
C ILE A 52 11.93 15.83 -0.57
N ARG A 53 12.92 14.98 -0.88
CA ARG A 53 14.25 15.02 -0.23
C ARG A 53 15.09 16.23 -0.62
N PHE A 54 15.02 16.67 -1.88
CA PHE A 54 15.91 17.72 -2.40
C PHE A 54 15.22 19.04 -2.67
N LYS A 55 14.11 19.05 -3.42
CA LYS A 55 13.47 20.29 -3.89
C LYS A 55 12.48 20.88 -2.87
N LEU A 56 11.74 20.02 -2.17
CA LEU A 56 10.62 20.37 -1.30
C LEU A 56 10.92 20.02 0.18
N ARG A 57 12.20 20.01 0.55
CA ARG A 57 12.64 19.64 1.90
C ARG A 57 12.15 20.64 2.95
N SER A 58 12.10 21.93 2.62
CA SER A 58 11.68 22.99 3.56
C SER A 58 10.19 22.96 3.89
N THR A 59 9.38 22.34 3.04
CA THR A 59 7.92 22.22 3.21
C THR A 59 7.50 20.87 3.79
N TYR A 60 8.45 19.94 3.97
CA TYR A 60 8.21 18.63 4.55
C TYR A 60 8.08 18.69 6.08
N MET A 61 6.96 18.19 6.60
CA MET A 61 6.64 18.19 8.04
C MET A 61 7.27 17.02 8.78
N LEU A 62 8.60 17.07 9.00
CA LEU A 62 9.35 16.01 9.67
C LEU A 62 8.80 15.69 11.07
N ASP A 63 8.38 16.71 11.83
CA ASP A 63 7.86 16.55 13.19
C ASP A 63 6.54 15.77 13.25
N LYS A 64 5.76 15.80 12.16
CA LYS A 64 4.45 15.14 12.06
C LYS A 64 4.56 13.72 11.50
N ASP A 65 5.59 13.42 10.71
CA ASP A 65 5.85 12.08 10.14
C ASP A 65 6.65 11.21 11.12
N ASN A 66 6.13 11.02 12.33
CA ASN A 66 6.82 10.32 13.42
C ASN A 66 6.60 8.80 13.45
N PHE A 67 5.94 8.23 12.45
CA PHE A 67 5.66 6.79 12.37
C PHE A 67 6.97 5.98 12.28
N LYS A 68 7.11 4.91 13.06
CA LYS A 68 8.35 4.12 13.07
C LYS A 68 8.24 2.95 12.10
N LEU A 69 9.10 2.91 11.08
CA LEU A 69 9.02 1.94 9.98
C LEU A 69 9.14 0.47 10.43
N TYR A 70 9.84 0.20 11.54
CA TYR A 70 9.98 -1.16 12.04
C TYR A 70 8.65 -1.80 12.47
N TYR A 71 7.64 -1.00 12.85
CA TYR A 71 6.30 -1.53 13.16
C TYR A 71 5.60 -2.14 11.93
N VAL A 72 6.05 -1.77 10.73
CA VAL A 72 5.55 -2.32 9.46
C VAL A 72 6.48 -3.43 8.97
N ILE A 73 7.78 -3.14 8.87
CA ILE A 73 8.74 -4.07 8.26
C ILE A 73 8.88 -5.37 9.07
N VAL A 74 8.97 -5.28 10.41
CA VAL A 74 9.21 -6.48 11.24
C VAL A 74 8.04 -7.48 11.15
N PRO A 75 6.77 -7.08 11.34
CA PRO A 75 5.65 -8.01 11.13
C PRO A 75 5.59 -8.60 9.73
N CYS A 76 5.89 -7.82 8.68
CA CYS A 76 5.91 -8.34 7.31
C CYS A 76 6.97 -9.43 7.14
N VAL A 77 8.20 -9.21 7.63
CA VAL A 77 9.28 -10.22 7.57
C VAL A 77 8.91 -11.47 8.34
N VAL A 78 8.33 -11.32 9.54
CA VAL A 78 7.89 -12.46 10.36
C VAL A 78 6.77 -13.23 9.67
N LEU A 79 5.75 -12.55 9.11
CA LEU A 79 4.67 -13.22 8.39
C LEU A 79 5.18 -13.97 7.16
N THR A 80 6.15 -13.40 6.44
CA THR A 80 6.79 -14.04 5.28
C THR A 80 7.46 -15.38 5.64
N THR A 81 8.04 -15.53 6.84
CA THR A 81 8.66 -16.82 7.21
C THR A 81 7.62 -17.91 7.49
N PHE A 82 6.46 -17.55 8.02
CA PHE A 82 5.38 -18.49 8.34
C PHE A 82 4.49 -18.80 7.13
N ALA A 83 4.12 -17.78 6.37
CA ALA A 83 3.22 -17.89 5.24
C ALA A 83 3.88 -17.32 3.98
N HIS A 84 4.32 -18.23 3.13
CA HIS A 84 4.90 -17.92 1.83
C HIS A 84 4.37 -18.94 0.81
N PRO A 85 4.31 -18.56 -0.47
CA PRO A 85 3.87 -19.44 -1.56
C PRO A 85 4.66 -20.74 -1.58
N THR A 86 4.07 -21.87 -1.97
CA THR A 86 4.72 -23.19 -2.07
C THR A 86 5.07 -23.56 -3.51
N THR A 87 5.43 -22.56 -4.33
CA THR A 87 5.73 -22.71 -5.76
C THR A 87 7.11 -23.37 -5.99
N SER A 88 7.36 -23.85 -7.22
CA SER A 88 8.61 -24.52 -7.64
C SER A 88 9.87 -23.63 -7.64
N HIS A 89 9.72 -22.31 -7.49
CA HIS A 89 10.84 -21.37 -7.54
C HIS A 89 11.73 -21.43 -6.27
N ASN A 90 12.92 -20.84 -6.39
CA ASN A 90 13.86 -20.68 -5.27
C ASN A 90 13.17 -20.06 -4.04
N ILE A 91 13.58 -20.53 -2.85
CA ILE A 91 13.03 -20.07 -1.57
C ILE A 91 13.11 -18.54 -1.40
N VAL A 92 14.19 -17.91 -1.88
CA VAL A 92 14.37 -16.46 -1.80
C VAL A 92 13.26 -15.73 -2.57
N ASN A 93 12.94 -16.16 -3.78
CA ASN A 93 11.90 -15.53 -4.60
C ASN A 93 10.52 -15.69 -3.95
N ARG A 94 10.26 -16.87 -3.37
CA ARG A 94 9.02 -17.15 -2.64
C ARG A 94 8.85 -16.22 -1.44
N LEU A 95 9.91 -16.02 -0.66
CA LEU A 95 9.89 -15.10 0.47
C LEU A 95 9.78 -13.64 0.02
N CYS A 96 10.50 -13.24 -1.03
CA CYS A 96 10.41 -11.89 -1.59
C CYS A 96 9.00 -11.55 -2.08
N TRP A 97 8.33 -12.49 -2.76
CA TRP A 97 6.96 -12.29 -3.22
C TRP A 97 5.98 -12.15 -2.03
N ALA A 98 6.07 -13.02 -1.03
CA ALA A 98 5.26 -12.89 0.18
C ALA A 98 5.51 -11.57 0.91
N PHE A 99 6.78 -11.18 1.04
CA PHE A 99 7.16 -9.92 1.67
C PHE A 99 6.55 -8.71 0.95
N CYS A 100 6.59 -8.66 -0.38
CA CYS A 100 6.05 -7.51 -1.11
C CYS A 100 4.52 -7.41 -0.99
N VAL A 101 3.80 -8.53 -0.97
CA VAL A 101 2.34 -8.57 -0.74
C VAL A 101 1.99 -8.06 0.65
N TYR A 102 2.66 -8.55 1.69
CA TYR A 102 2.40 -8.09 3.07
C TYR A 102 2.78 -6.64 3.26
N LEU A 103 3.93 -6.22 2.74
CA LEU A 103 4.39 -4.84 2.86
C LEU A 103 3.45 -3.87 2.14
N GLU A 104 2.95 -4.24 0.96
CA GLU A 104 1.98 -3.43 0.23
C GLU A 104 0.73 -3.15 1.05
N ALA A 105 0.18 -4.19 1.71
CA ALA A 105 -1.07 -4.08 2.46
C ALA A 105 -1.03 -3.01 3.57
N VAL A 106 0.14 -2.78 4.16
CA VAL A 106 0.32 -1.89 5.32
C VAL A 106 1.17 -0.64 5.03
N SER A 107 1.74 -0.52 3.82
CA SER A 107 2.62 0.60 3.43
C SER A 107 1.95 1.98 3.49
N VAL A 108 0.62 2.03 3.49
CA VAL A 108 -0.19 3.26 3.58
C VAL A 108 -0.33 3.79 5.02
N LEU A 109 -0.01 3.00 6.04
CA LEU A 109 -0.17 3.39 7.45
C LEU A 109 0.56 4.69 7.84
N PRO A 110 1.83 4.92 7.45
CA PRO A 110 2.51 6.17 7.77
C PRO A 110 1.80 7.40 7.16
N GLN A 111 1.23 7.26 5.96
CA GLN A 111 0.49 8.31 5.29
C GLN A 111 -0.78 8.68 6.05
N LEU A 112 -1.58 7.68 6.46
CA LEU A 112 -2.79 7.91 7.26
C LEU A 112 -2.46 8.53 8.62
N ARG A 113 -1.39 8.06 9.28
CA ARG A 113 -0.95 8.62 10.56
C ARG A 113 -0.52 10.08 10.45
N LEU A 114 0.20 10.43 9.37
CA LEU A 114 0.57 11.82 9.09
C LEU A 114 -0.69 12.70 8.96
N MET A 115 -1.69 12.24 8.22
CA MET A 115 -2.93 12.98 7.99
C MET A 115 -3.71 13.20 9.31
N GLN A 116 -3.73 12.20 10.19
CA GLN A 116 -4.30 12.33 11.53
C GLN A 116 -3.52 13.34 12.40
N ASN A 117 -2.19 13.34 12.34
CA ASN A 117 -1.33 14.24 13.11
C ASN A 117 -1.40 15.71 12.65
N THR A 118 -1.67 15.93 11.36
CA THR A 118 -1.74 17.28 10.76
C THR A 118 -3.12 17.92 10.95
N LYS A 119 -4.19 17.13 11.18
CA LYS A 119 -5.60 17.54 11.40
C LYS A 119 -6.27 18.32 10.26
N ILE A 120 -5.49 18.97 9.40
CA ILE A 120 -5.90 19.68 8.20
C ILE A 120 -5.23 18.96 7.04
N VAL A 121 -6.01 18.24 6.25
CA VAL A 121 -5.53 17.51 5.08
C VAL A 121 -5.79 18.35 3.84
N GLU A 122 -4.79 18.49 2.98
CA GLU A 122 -4.98 19.14 1.68
C GLU A 122 -5.93 18.35 0.78
N PRO A 123 -6.82 19.02 0.02
CA PRO A 123 -7.80 18.36 -0.83
C PRO A 123 -7.15 17.40 -1.82
N PHE A 124 -6.03 17.80 -2.46
CA PHE A 124 -5.32 16.95 -3.43
C PHE A 124 -4.80 15.65 -2.82
N THR A 125 -4.21 15.71 -1.62
CA THR A 125 -3.77 14.52 -0.90
C THR A 125 -4.97 13.65 -0.52
N ALA A 126 -6.08 14.25 -0.11
CA ALA A 126 -7.28 13.51 0.24
C ALA A 126 -7.87 12.77 -0.97
N HIS A 127 -7.95 13.43 -2.13
CA HIS A 127 -8.35 12.82 -3.40
C HIS A 127 -7.45 11.65 -3.79
N TYR A 128 -6.13 11.83 -3.68
CA TYR A 128 -5.15 10.78 -3.95
C TYR A 128 -5.36 9.54 -3.07
N VAL A 129 -5.46 9.72 -1.74
CA VAL A 129 -5.64 8.60 -0.81
C VAL A 129 -7.02 7.94 -1.01
N PHE A 130 -8.06 8.72 -1.35
CA PHE A 130 -9.37 8.17 -1.68
C PHE A 130 -9.34 7.32 -2.96
N ALA A 131 -8.71 7.82 -4.02
CA ALA A 131 -8.53 7.07 -5.26
C ALA A 131 -7.72 5.78 -5.04
N LEU A 132 -6.68 5.84 -4.21
CA LEU A 132 -5.94 4.66 -3.76
C LEU A 132 -6.87 3.67 -3.06
N GLY A 133 -7.72 4.13 -2.12
CA GLY A 133 -8.73 3.31 -1.44
C GLY A 133 -9.69 2.61 -2.40
N VAL A 134 -10.22 3.34 -3.39
CA VAL A 134 -11.10 2.77 -4.43
C VAL A 134 -10.36 1.71 -5.24
N ALA A 135 -9.12 1.98 -5.66
CA ALA A 135 -8.32 1.01 -6.40
C ALA A 135 -8.12 -0.29 -5.59
N ARG A 136 -7.85 -0.19 -4.28
CA ARG A 136 -7.70 -1.37 -3.40
C ARG A 136 -9.00 -2.14 -3.21
N PHE A 137 -10.12 -1.46 -3.07
CA PHE A 137 -11.42 -2.11 -3.01
C PHE A 137 -11.72 -2.91 -4.28
N LEU A 138 -11.42 -2.34 -5.46
CA LEU A 138 -11.58 -3.04 -6.73
C LEU A 138 -10.65 -4.25 -6.86
N SER A 139 -9.39 -4.15 -6.40
CA SER A 139 -8.47 -5.29 -6.35
C SER A 139 -9.00 -6.41 -5.45
N CYS A 140 -9.48 -6.07 -4.26
CA CYS A 140 -10.08 -7.04 -3.33
C CYS A 140 -11.32 -7.71 -3.97
N ALA A 141 -12.19 -6.94 -4.61
CA ALA A 141 -13.37 -7.47 -5.30
C ALA A 141 -12.99 -8.40 -6.47
N HIS A 142 -11.97 -8.02 -7.25
CA HIS A 142 -11.44 -8.83 -8.34
C HIS A 142 -10.96 -10.19 -7.83
N TRP A 143 -10.16 -10.22 -6.77
CA TRP A 143 -9.68 -11.46 -6.15
C TRP A 143 -10.82 -12.36 -5.65
N VAL A 144 -11.84 -11.77 -5.01
CA VAL A 144 -13.01 -12.52 -4.53
C VAL A 144 -13.77 -13.13 -5.71
N LEU A 145 -14.04 -12.36 -6.77
CA LEU A 145 -14.70 -12.86 -7.97
C LEU A 145 -13.89 -13.99 -8.62
N GLN A 146 -12.58 -13.85 -8.71
CA GLN A 146 -11.71 -14.86 -9.30
C GLN A 146 -11.77 -16.19 -8.54
N VAL A 147 -11.88 -16.13 -7.20
CA VAL A 147 -12.06 -17.32 -6.35
C VAL A 147 -13.42 -17.98 -6.59
N LEU A 148 -14.49 -17.20 -6.71
CA LEU A 148 -15.85 -17.69 -6.96
C LEU A 148 -15.98 -18.32 -8.35
N ASP A 149 -15.55 -17.62 -9.39
CA ASP A 149 -15.65 -18.09 -10.79
C ASP A 149 -14.82 -19.34 -11.04
N THR A 150 -13.63 -19.38 -10.45
CA THR A 150 -12.71 -20.52 -10.62
C THR A 150 -13.08 -21.71 -9.71
N ARG A 151 -14.17 -21.63 -8.94
CA ARG A 151 -14.57 -22.62 -7.91
C ARG A 151 -13.41 -23.02 -6.99
N GLY A 152 -12.55 -22.06 -6.63
CA GLY A 152 -11.37 -22.29 -5.79
C GLY A 152 -10.16 -22.95 -6.50
N ARG A 153 -10.21 -23.30 -7.79
CA ARG A 153 -9.05 -23.87 -8.50
C ARG A 153 -7.86 -22.90 -8.56
N LEU A 154 -8.12 -21.59 -8.54
CA LEU A 154 -7.11 -20.54 -8.44
C LEU A 154 -6.38 -20.58 -7.09
N LEU A 155 -7.10 -20.86 -6.00
CA LEU A 155 -6.48 -21.02 -4.68
C LEU A 155 -5.49 -22.20 -4.70
N THR A 156 -5.82 -23.28 -5.43
CA THR A 156 -4.90 -24.40 -5.63
C THR A 156 -3.69 -24.03 -6.50
N ALA A 157 -3.87 -23.17 -7.50
CA ALA A 157 -2.80 -22.73 -8.42
C ALA A 157 -1.80 -21.75 -7.77
N LEU A 158 -2.26 -20.88 -6.86
CA LEU A 158 -1.41 -19.98 -6.08
C LEU A 158 -0.48 -20.75 -5.11
N GLY A 159 -0.77 -22.02 -4.87
CA GLY A 159 0.00 -22.92 -4.03
C GLY A 159 -0.90 -23.64 -3.02
N TYR A 160 -0.34 -24.64 -2.35
CA TYR A 160 -1.02 -25.36 -1.28
C TYR A 160 -0.70 -24.73 0.08
N GLY A 161 -1.66 -24.81 1.01
CA GLY A 161 -1.49 -24.39 2.41
C GLY A 161 -2.10 -23.02 2.71
N LEU A 162 -1.49 -22.27 3.64
CA LEU A 162 -2.00 -21.00 4.17
C LEU A 162 -1.89 -19.83 3.18
N TRP A 163 -1.04 -19.95 2.16
CA TRP A 163 -0.67 -18.83 1.28
C TRP A 163 -1.86 -18.19 0.53
N PRO A 164 -2.75 -18.92 -0.16
CA PRO A 164 -3.87 -18.31 -0.89
C PRO A 164 -4.82 -17.54 0.03
N SER A 165 -5.06 -18.05 1.24
CA SER A 165 -5.86 -17.38 2.26
C SER A 165 -5.19 -16.09 2.75
N MET A 166 -3.85 -16.09 2.87
CA MET A 166 -3.10 -14.92 3.30
C MET A 166 -3.07 -13.80 2.26
N VAL A 167 -3.10 -14.11 0.96
CA VAL A 167 -3.24 -13.11 -0.11
C VAL A 167 -4.59 -12.38 0.01
N LEU A 168 -5.70 -13.13 0.14
CA LEU A 168 -7.02 -12.54 0.36
C LEU A 168 -7.06 -11.74 1.67
N LEU A 169 -6.47 -12.25 2.74
CA LEU A 169 -6.40 -11.56 4.01
C LEU A 169 -5.63 -10.23 3.88
N SER A 170 -4.54 -10.19 3.11
CA SER A 170 -3.79 -8.95 2.88
C SER A 170 -4.60 -7.89 2.13
N GLU A 171 -5.38 -8.29 1.12
CA GLU A 171 -6.30 -7.39 0.39
C GLU A 171 -7.40 -6.84 1.30
N ILE A 172 -7.96 -7.69 2.16
CA ILE A 172 -8.97 -7.31 3.14
C ILE A 172 -8.39 -6.33 4.17
N VAL A 173 -7.20 -6.63 4.72
CA VAL A 173 -6.52 -5.75 5.70
C VAL A 173 -6.28 -4.38 5.09
N GLN A 174 -5.76 -4.32 3.86
CA GLN A 174 -5.52 -3.05 3.18
C GLN A 174 -6.82 -2.26 2.96
N THR A 175 -7.87 -2.93 2.49
CA THR A 175 -9.18 -2.33 2.26
C THR A 175 -9.77 -1.79 3.55
N PHE A 176 -9.66 -2.54 4.65
CA PHE A 176 -10.17 -2.14 5.96
C PHE A 176 -9.44 -0.92 6.53
N ILE A 177 -8.10 -0.89 6.43
CA ILE A 177 -7.29 0.26 6.84
C ILE A 177 -7.72 1.54 6.10
N LEU A 178 -8.01 1.43 4.80
CA LEU A 178 -8.43 2.57 3.96
C LEU A 178 -9.92 2.91 4.10
N ALA A 179 -10.76 1.97 4.53
CA ALA A 179 -12.20 2.15 4.63
C ALA A 179 -12.59 3.28 5.59
N ASP A 180 -11.93 3.37 6.75
CA ASP A 180 -12.18 4.45 7.73
C ASP A 180 -11.91 5.83 7.11
N PHE A 181 -10.76 5.97 6.44
CA PHE A 181 -10.42 7.20 5.71
C PHE A 181 -11.45 7.52 4.62
N CYS A 182 -11.80 6.55 3.79
CA CYS A 182 -12.77 6.72 2.71
C CYS A 182 -14.15 7.15 3.24
N TYR A 183 -14.60 6.61 4.38
CA TYR A 183 -15.84 6.99 5.03
C TYR A 183 -15.82 8.49 5.44
N TYR A 184 -14.78 8.94 6.15
CA TYR A 184 -14.65 10.33 6.55
C TYR A 184 -14.50 11.29 5.36
N TYR A 185 -13.81 10.85 4.31
CA TYR A 185 -13.67 11.60 3.08
C TYR A 185 -15.02 11.83 2.38
N VAL A 186 -15.82 10.77 2.22
CA VAL A 186 -17.16 10.89 1.63
C VAL A 186 -18.04 11.81 2.47
N LYS A 187 -17.99 11.66 3.80
CA LYS A 187 -18.74 12.51 4.73
C LYS A 187 -18.34 13.99 4.63
N SER A 188 -17.06 14.32 4.49
CA SER A 188 -16.62 15.72 4.36
C SER A 188 -17.03 16.35 3.03
N VAL A 189 -16.99 15.57 1.94
CA VAL A 189 -17.41 16.02 0.61
C VAL A 189 -18.91 16.34 0.59
N PHE A 190 -19.76 15.46 1.12
CA PHE A 190 -21.21 15.72 1.24
C PHE A 190 -21.53 16.85 2.22
N GLY A 191 -20.71 17.04 3.25
CA GLY A 191 -20.82 18.16 4.19
C GLY A 191 -20.34 19.51 3.65
N GLY A 192 -19.86 19.59 2.40
CA GLY A 192 -19.38 20.81 1.77
C GLY A 192 -18.06 21.35 2.36
N GLN A 193 -17.36 20.56 3.17
CA GLN A 193 -16.06 20.94 3.73
C GLN A 193 -14.94 20.52 2.77
N LEU A 194 -14.32 21.50 2.11
CA LEU A 194 -13.17 21.27 1.24
C LEU A 194 -11.94 20.76 2.01
N VAL A 195 -11.88 21.04 3.32
CA VAL A 195 -10.79 20.67 4.21
C VAL A 195 -11.23 19.49 5.07
N LEU A 196 -10.64 18.32 4.82
CA LEU A 196 -10.87 17.12 5.62
C LEU A 196 -10.21 17.28 7.01
N ARG A 197 -11.01 17.19 8.06
CA ARG A 197 -10.54 17.09 9.45
C ARG A 197 -10.80 15.70 9.99
N LEU A 198 -9.74 14.96 10.24
CA LEU A 198 -9.82 13.63 10.85
C LEU A 198 -9.93 13.77 12.38
N PRO A 199 -10.87 13.07 13.05
CA PRO A 199 -10.94 13.05 14.50
C PRO A 199 -9.69 12.40 15.08
N SER A 200 -9.15 12.98 16.15
CA SER A 200 -7.98 12.44 16.84
C SER A 200 -8.38 11.19 17.65
N GLY A 201 -7.93 10.01 17.23
CA GLY A 201 -7.99 8.81 18.08
C GLY A 201 -8.51 7.51 17.45
N VAL A 202 -8.66 7.41 16.13
CA VAL A 202 -9.14 6.16 15.49
C VAL A 202 -8.06 5.61 14.57
N VAL A 203 -7.10 4.86 15.14
CA VAL A 203 -6.42 3.69 14.56
C VAL A 203 -6.05 2.77 15.71
#